data_AF-A0A6G0PSK5-F1
#
_entry.id   AF-A0A6G0PSK5-F1
#
_cell.length_a   1.000
_cell.length_b   1.000
_cell.length_c   1.000
_cell.angle_alpha   90.00
_cell.angle_beta   90.00
_cell.angle_gamma   90.00
#
_symmetry.space_group_name_H-M   'P 1'
#
loop_
_entity.id
_entity.type
_entity.pdbx_description
1 polymer ?
#
loop_
_entity_poly.entity_id
_entity_poly.type
_entity_poly.pdbx_seq_one_letter_code
_entity_poly.pdbx_strand_id
1 'polypeptide(L)'
;MKTALSTPPTLSSSVSSAPSFVRIGDGSYSPGDLYVECILPKVLAKDLKPEQVRVLDTSKSWDTKHKGSSLGSNTSSNASILSEMVVLPFAELAAILQAQEECRCLMNGNDVCVLEDEIVKEDVVQVLGSDAELVFPTRNIFRYLVMFIKNMDLFLEFHVEVLDDTQKYRQFTVTNTRSLARVEDSACQLPLAFGSHPGWRYLCMDLQDITNQAFGTRHVTTTEVRVGGNCRLLRIFFQDERYADADLPAHLTFLGA
;
A
#
# COMPACT_ATOMS: atom_id res chain seq x y z
N MET A 1 -47.32 16.44 -26.56
CA MET A 1 -45.84 16.46 -26.68
C MET A 1 -45.27 16.01 -25.33
N LYS A 2 -44.73 14.78 -25.26
CA LYS A 2 -44.06 14.23 -24.07
C LYS A 2 -42.56 14.34 -24.32
N THR A 3 -41.85 15.16 -23.56
CA THR A 3 -40.39 15.27 -23.61
C THR A 3 -39.79 14.33 -22.57
N ALA A 4 -38.98 13.38 -23.04
CA ALA A 4 -38.26 12.42 -22.23
C ALA A 4 -37.08 13.11 -21.52
N LEU A 5 -36.96 12.90 -20.20
CA LEU A 5 -35.74 13.20 -19.45
C LEU A 5 -34.69 12.13 -19.79
N SER A 6 -33.54 12.56 -20.32
CA SER A 6 -32.35 11.72 -20.42
C SER A 6 -31.67 11.63 -19.06
N THR A 7 -31.54 10.43 -18.52
CA THR A 7 -30.65 10.13 -17.40
C THR A 7 -29.18 10.27 -17.82
N PRO A 8 -28.30 10.85 -16.97
CA PRO A 8 -26.87 10.89 -17.26
C PRO A 8 -26.25 9.49 -17.11
N PRO A 9 -25.18 9.17 -17.86
CA PRO A 9 -24.52 7.87 -17.77
C PRO A 9 -23.78 7.74 -16.44
N THR A 10 -24.13 6.72 -15.67
CA THR A 10 -23.34 6.25 -14.53
C THR A 10 -22.03 5.65 -15.06
N LEU A 11 -20.94 6.38 -14.87
CA LEU A 11 -19.60 5.82 -15.00
C LEU A 11 -19.40 4.84 -13.84
N SER A 12 -19.53 3.55 -14.12
CA SER A 12 -19.04 2.50 -13.22
C SER A 12 -17.52 2.45 -13.35
N SER A 13 -16.81 3.16 -12.47
CA SER A 13 -15.38 2.98 -12.26
C SER A 13 -15.18 1.78 -11.33
N SER A 14 -15.31 0.58 -11.86
CA SER A 14 -14.81 -0.63 -11.19
C SER A 14 -13.29 -0.67 -11.32
N VAL A 15 -12.62 0.20 -10.56
CA VAL A 15 -11.19 0.03 -10.26
C VAL A 15 -11.13 -1.18 -9.33
N SER A 16 -10.76 -2.33 -9.87
CA SER A 16 -10.46 -3.50 -9.05
C SER A 16 -9.25 -3.16 -8.19
N SER A 17 -9.50 -2.77 -6.94
CA SER A 17 -8.49 -2.56 -5.91
C SER A 17 -7.97 -3.90 -5.41
N ALA A 18 -7.50 -4.77 -6.32
CA ALA A 18 -6.78 -5.95 -5.91
C ALA A 18 -5.62 -5.52 -4.99
N PRO A 19 -5.52 -6.06 -3.77
CA PRO A 19 -4.45 -5.72 -2.84
C PRO A 19 -3.11 -6.13 -3.46
N SER A 20 -2.14 -5.23 -3.44
CA SER A 20 -0.78 -5.52 -3.88
C SER A 20 0.00 -6.05 -2.69
N PHE A 21 0.25 -7.35 -2.67
CA PHE A 21 1.12 -7.98 -1.67
C PHE A 21 2.55 -8.09 -2.20
N VAL A 22 3.50 -7.67 -1.40
CA VAL A 22 4.93 -7.86 -1.64
C VAL A 22 5.41 -9.00 -0.75
N ARG A 23 5.94 -10.06 -1.37
CA ARG A 23 6.60 -11.15 -0.67
C ARG A 23 8.08 -10.80 -0.46
N ILE A 24 8.59 -11.03 0.73
CA ILE A 24 10.00 -10.80 1.04
C ILE A 24 10.74 -12.15 1.15
N GLY A 25 11.72 -12.40 0.28
CA GLY A 25 12.64 -13.56 0.30
C GLY A 25 12.49 -14.58 -0.84
N ASP A 26 13.63 -15.17 -1.27
CA ASP A 26 13.75 -16.02 -2.49
C ASP A 26 14.02 -17.53 -2.23
N GLY A 27 13.86 -18.03 -1.00
CA GLY A 27 14.24 -19.41 -0.60
C GLY A 27 13.08 -20.37 -0.36
N SER A 28 13.29 -21.69 -0.50
CA SER A 28 12.28 -22.73 -0.25
C SER A 28 11.64 -22.63 1.15
N TYR A 29 10.31 -22.55 1.19
CA TYR A 29 9.53 -21.88 2.23
C TYR A 29 8.99 -22.78 3.36
N SER A 30 8.83 -22.17 4.53
CA SER A 30 8.04 -22.64 5.68
C SER A 30 7.31 -21.41 6.30
N PRO A 31 6.30 -21.57 7.19
CA PRO A 31 5.10 -20.70 7.34
C PRO A 31 5.21 -19.19 7.65
N GLY A 32 6.36 -18.54 7.48
CA GLY A 32 6.60 -17.10 7.72
C GLY A 32 7.00 -16.34 6.45
N ASP A 33 6.32 -16.60 5.34
CA ASP A 33 6.37 -15.70 4.19
C ASP A 33 5.80 -14.34 4.62
N LEU A 34 6.65 -13.33 4.80
CA LEU A 34 6.18 -11.98 5.07
C LEU A 34 5.43 -11.47 3.84
N TYR A 35 4.22 -10.94 4.07
CA TYR A 35 3.44 -10.21 3.09
C TYR A 35 3.26 -8.75 3.54
N VAL A 36 3.66 -7.82 2.67
CA VAL A 36 3.42 -6.37 2.86
C VAL A 36 2.32 -5.91 1.91
N GLU A 37 1.26 -5.27 2.42
CA GLU A 37 0.26 -4.62 1.55
C GLU A 37 0.62 -3.15 1.36
N CYS A 38 1.01 -2.78 0.14
CA CYS A 38 1.34 -1.40 -0.19
C CYS A 38 0.09 -0.59 -0.50
N ILE A 39 -0.14 0.48 0.26
CA ILE A 39 -1.11 1.52 -0.09
C ILE A 39 -0.46 2.53 -1.05
N LEU A 40 0.82 2.85 -0.82
CA LEU A 40 1.60 3.80 -1.61
C LEU A 40 3.11 3.46 -1.58
N PRO A 41 3.82 3.45 -2.74
CA PRO A 41 3.31 3.31 -4.11
C PRO A 41 2.88 1.86 -4.40
N LYS A 42 1.82 1.70 -5.20
CA LYS A 42 1.21 0.38 -5.46
C LYS A 42 2.11 -0.49 -6.34
N VAL A 43 2.34 -1.75 -5.97
CA VAL A 43 3.20 -2.68 -6.71
C VAL A 43 2.35 -3.68 -7.48
N LEU A 44 2.52 -3.74 -8.81
CA LEU A 44 1.83 -4.68 -9.68
C LEU A 44 2.76 -5.83 -10.05
N ALA A 45 2.29 -7.07 -9.88
CA ALA A 45 2.94 -8.24 -10.45
C ALA A 45 2.58 -8.34 -11.94
N LYS A 46 3.58 -8.36 -12.84
CA LYS A 46 3.35 -8.74 -14.23
C LYS A 46 3.33 -10.26 -14.35
N ASP A 47 2.18 -10.81 -14.70
CA ASP A 47 2.10 -12.19 -15.20
C ASP A 47 2.77 -12.26 -16.58
N LEU A 48 3.92 -12.93 -16.64
CA LEU A 48 4.54 -13.31 -17.91
C LEU A 48 3.61 -14.30 -18.63
N LYS A 49 3.01 -13.88 -19.75
CA LYS A 49 2.25 -14.79 -20.62
C LYS A 49 3.17 -15.92 -21.08
N PRO A 50 2.74 -17.20 -21.02
CA PRO A 50 3.55 -18.30 -21.53
C PRO A 50 3.73 -18.14 -23.04
N GLU A 51 4.98 -17.97 -23.46
CA GLU A 51 5.36 -17.92 -24.87
C GLU A 51 5.04 -19.27 -25.53
N GLN A 52 4.30 -19.23 -26.63
CA GLN A 52 3.91 -20.44 -27.36
C GLN A 52 5.15 -21.14 -27.92
N VAL A 53 5.51 -22.29 -27.32
CA VAL A 53 6.54 -23.19 -27.84
C VAL A 53 6.16 -23.60 -29.26
N ARG A 54 6.93 -23.13 -30.26
CA ARG A 54 6.84 -23.63 -31.63
C ARG A 54 7.27 -25.10 -31.63
N VAL A 55 6.31 -26.00 -31.82
CA VAL A 55 6.56 -27.42 -32.07
C VAL A 55 7.25 -27.55 -33.43
N LEU A 56 8.50 -28.04 -33.42
CA LEU A 56 9.23 -28.40 -34.64
C LEU A 56 8.82 -29.82 -35.05
N ASP A 57 8.25 -29.96 -36.24
CA ASP A 57 7.83 -31.24 -36.82
C ASP A 57 9.03 -32.20 -36.98
N THR A 58 8.93 -33.37 -36.35
CA THR A 58 9.84 -34.49 -36.57
C THR A 58 9.47 -35.25 -37.84
N SER A 59 10.42 -35.46 -38.76
CA SER A 59 10.34 -36.58 -39.70
C SER A 59 11.71 -37.17 -40.07
N LYS A 60 11.81 -38.52 -39.95
CA LYS A 60 12.75 -39.49 -40.58
C LYS A 60 14.19 -39.53 -39.99
N SER A 61 14.91 -40.65 -39.84
CA SER A 61 14.79 -42.09 -40.17
C SER A 61 15.95 -42.86 -39.45
N TRP A 62 15.76 -44.19 -39.24
CA TRP A 62 16.69 -45.25 -38.76
C TRP A 62 18.17 -45.16 -39.27
N ASP A 63 19.24 -45.67 -38.64
CA ASP A 63 19.47 -46.94 -37.92
C ASP A 63 20.88 -47.04 -37.26
N THR A 64 21.05 -48.02 -36.33
CA THR A 64 22.30 -48.73 -35.89
C THR A 64 23.14 -48.32 -34.64
N LYS A 65 23.06 -49.18 -33.60
CA LYS A 65 24.00 -49.59 -32.51
C LYS A 65 25.21 -48.72 -32.11
N HIS A 66 25.35 -48.43 -30.81
CA HIS A 66 26.44 -48.94 -29.94
C HIS A 66 26.15 -48.71 -28.43
N LYS A 67 26.70 -49.62 -27.61
CA LYS A 67 26.62 -49.78 -26.14
C LYS A 67 27.27 -48.59 -25.39
N GLY A 68 26.68 -48.14 -24.26
CA GLY A 68 27.37 -47.26 -23.31
C GLY A 68 26.48 -46.75 -22.17
N SER A 69 26.79 -47.19 -20.95
CA SER A 69 26.23 -46.80 -19.65
C SER A 69 26.53 -45.33 -19.30
N SER A 70 25.56 -44.56 -18.81
CA SER A 70 25.66 -43.82 -17.52
C SER A 70 24.53 -42.81 -17.31
N LEU A 71 24.00 -42.83 -16.08
CA LEU A 71 23.37 -41.79 -15.27
C LEU A 71 22.77 -40.56 -15.98
N GLY A 72 21.48 -40.38 -15.74
CA GLY A 72 20.72 -39.21 -16.14
C GLY A 72 21.14 -37.92 -15.44
N SER A 73 20.96 -36.82 -16.17
CA SER A 73 20.77 -35.50 -15.62
C SER A 73 19.82 -34.77 -16.57
N ASN A 74 18.52 -34.96 -16.36
CA ASN A 74 17.51 -34.07 -16.94
C ASN A 74 17.64 -32.73 -16.21
N THR A 75 18.46 -31.82 -16.74
CA THR A 75 18.40 -30.41 -16.38
C THR A 75 17.14 -29.85 -17.02
N SER A 76 15.98 -30.09 -16.40
CA SER A 76 14.78 -29.32 -16.68
C SER A 76 15.06 -27.90 -16.23
N SER A 77 15.25 -27.02 -17.20
CA SER A 77 15.29 -25.57 -17.06
C SER A 77 13.94 -25.07 -16.52
N ASN A 78 13.71 -25.24 -15.22
CA ASN A 78 12.73 -24.44 -14.49
C ASN A 78 13.43 -23.12 -14.16
N ALA A 79 13.60 -22.28 -15.18
CA ALA A 79 13.85 -20.87 -14.97
C ALA A 79 12.62 -20.35 -14.19
N SER A 80 12.86 -19.99 -12.93
CA SER A 80 11.90 -19.34 -12.06
C SER A 80 11.24 -18.19 -12.80
N ILE A 81 9.91 -18.26 -12.96
CA ILE A 81 9.08 -17.15 -13.42
C ILE A 81 9.15 -16.08 -12.33
N LEU A 82 10.15 -15.19 -12.41
CA LEU A 82 10.16 -13.97 -11.64
C LEU A 82 9.16 -13.03 -12.32
N SER A 83 7.97 -12.90 -11.72
CA SER A 83 7.06 -11.82 -12.06
C SER A 83 7.80 -10.51 -11.85
N GLU A 84 8.01 -9.74 -12.92
CA GLU A 84 8.57 -8.39 -12.83
C GLU A 84 7.59 -7.52 -12.03
N MET A 85 7.99 -7.08 -10.84
CA MET A 85 7.22 -6.14 -10.03
C MET A 85 7.35 -4.74 -10.63
N VAL A 86 6.21 -4.11 -10.96
CA VAL A 86 6.15 -2.74 -11.47
C VAL A 86 5.50 -1.84 -10.43
N VAL A 87 6.22 -0.81 -10.01
CA VAL A 87 5.69 0.22 -9.10
C VAL A 87 4.90 1.23 -9.92
N LEU A 88 3.64 1.46 -9.55
CA LEU A 88 2.79 2.49 -10.15
C LEU A 88 3.24 3.89 -9.68
N PRO A 89 3.39 4.86 -10.60
CA PRO A 89 3.66 6.25 -10.23
C PRO A 89 2.53 6.84 -9.36
N PHE A 90 2.87 7.76 -8.46
CA PHE A 90 1.88 8.45 -7.62
C PHE A 90 0.78 9.14 -8.44
N ALA A 91 1.13 9.75 -9.57
CA ALA A 91 0.17 10.43 -10.43
C ALA A 91 -0.92 9.52 -11.01
N GLU A 92 -0.73 8.20 -10.99
CA GLU A 92 -1.69 7.23 -11.53
C GLU A 92 -2.56 6.56 -10.43
N LEU A 93 -2.31 6.90 -9.16
CA LEU A 93 -3.04 6.28 -8.05
C LEU A 93 -4.41 6.94 -7.87
N ALA A 94 -5.45 6.11 -7.86
CA ALA A 94 -6.84 6.56 -7.80
C ALA A 94 -7.16 7.48 -6.62
N ALA A 95 -6.59 7.20 -5.44
CA ALA A 95 -6.77 8.03 -4.26
C ALA A 95 -6.22 9.46 -4.43
N ILE A 96 -5.10 9.60 -5.16
CA ILE A 96 -4.45 10.89 -5.41
C ILE A 96 -5.22 11.65 -6.50
N LEU A 97 -5.58 10.98 -7.59
CA LEU A 97 -6.39 11.57 -8.65
C LEU A 97 -7.76 12.06 -8.15
N GLN A 98 -8.40 11.29 -7.27
CA GLN A 98 -9.67 11.65 -6.66
C GLN A 98 -9.51 12.91 -5.77
N ALA A 99 -8.51 12.93 -4.88
CA ALA A 99 -8.28 14.08 -4.01
C ALA A 99 -7.90 15.35 -4.79
N GLN A 100 -7.14 15.20 -5.89
CA GLN A 100 -6.84 16.28 -6.83
C GLN A 100 -8.09 16.88 -7.47
N GLU A 101 -8.99 16.02 -7.94
CA GLU A 101 -10.24 16.45 -8.56
C GLU A 101 -11.15 17.15 -7.54
N GLU A 102 -11.22 16.65 -6.31
CA GLU A 102 -11.99 17.25 -5.22
C GLU A 102 -11.48 18.65 -4.87
N CYS A 103 -10.16 18.81 -4.68
CA CYS A 103 -9.55 20.13 -4.42
C CYS A 103 -9.85 21.12 -5.57
N ARG A 104 -9.74 20.65 -6.82
CA ARG A 104 -10.03 21.44 -8.02
C ARG A 104 -11.50 21.86 -8.10
N CYS A 105 -12.43 21.00 -7.69
CA CYS A 105 -13.86 21.30 -7.71
C CYS A 105 -14.28 22.26 -6.59
N LEU A 106 -13.69 22.14 -5.40
CA LEU A 106 -14.08 22.92 -4.23
C LEU A 106 -13.55 24.35 -4.24
N MET A 107 -12.42 24.62 -4.92
CA MET A 107 -11.84 25.96 -5.07
C MET A 107 -11.65 26.72 -3.74
N ASN A 108 -11.40 25.98 -2.65
CA ASN A 108 -11.27 26.52 -1.29
C ASN A 108 -9.81 26.77 -0.86
N GLY A 109 -8.85 26.65 -1.79
CA GLY A 109 -7.42 26.83 -1.52
C GLY A 109 -6.69 25.58 -1.04
N ASN A 110 -7.39 24.46 -0.91
CA ASN A 110 -6.78 23.15 -0.69
C ASN A 110 -6.07 22.67 -1.96
N ASP A 111 -5.00 21.90 -1.78
CA ASP A 111 -4.22 21.35 -2.88
C ASP A 111 -3.66 19.96 -2.54
N VAL A 112 -3.69 19.07 -3.52
CA VAL A 112 -3.04 17.77 -3.47
C VAL A 112 -2.18 17.63 -4.71
N CYS A 113 -0.88 17.47 -4.56
CA CYS A 113 0.02 17.38 -5.70
C CYS A 113 1.12 16.35 -5.48
N VAL A 114 1.64 15.82 -6.59
CA VAL A 114 2.84 14.98 -6.60
C VAL A 114 4.02 15.90 -6.92
N LEU A 115 5.06 15.84 -6.10
CA LEU A 115 6.28 16.62 -6.29
C LEU A 115 7.52 15.84 -5.84
N GLU A 116 8.69 16.19 -6.34
CA GLU A 116 9.95 15.65 -5.86
C GLU A 116 10.36 16.33 -4.55
N ASP A 117 10.56 15.57 -3.47
CA ASP A 117 11.01 16.14 -2.19
C ASP A 117 12.53 16.33 -2.15
N GLU A 118 12.96 17.49 -1.69
CA GLU A 118 14.36 17.91 -1.67
C GLU A 118 15.28 17.00 -0.85
N ILE A 119 14.75 16.33 0.18
CA ILE A 119 15.55 15.53 1.13
C ILE A 119 15.65 14.09 0.63
N VAL A 120 14.51 13.47 0.30
CA VAL A 120 14.48 12.05 -0.11
C VAL A 120 14.77 11.85 -1.59
N LYS A 121 14.70 12.90 -2.43
CA LYS A 121 14.94 12.82 -3.89
C LYS A 121 14.03 11.80 -4.59
N GLU A 122 12.82 11.66 -4.06
CA GLU A 122 11.77 10.81 -4.58
C GLU A 122 10.50 11.65 -4.74
N ASP A 123 9.60 11.18 -5.61
CA ASP A 123 8.26 11.72 -5.68
C ASP A 123 7.53 11.46 -4.35
N VAL A 124 6.79 12.46 -3.89
CA VAL A 124 5.96 12.37 -2.70
C VAL A 124 4.62 13.01 -2.98
N VAL A 125 3.61 12.60 -2.21
CA VAL A 125 2.29 13.21 -2.26
C VAL A 125 2.23 14.31 -1.22
N GLN A 126 2.07 15.55 -1.66
CA GLN A 126 1.83 16.68 -0.78
C GLN A 126 0.33 16.92 -0.65
N VAL A 127 -0.13 17.05 0.59
CA VAL A 127 -1.50 17.44 0.94
C VAL A 127 -1.40 18.78 1.67
N LEU A 128 -2.14 19.78 1.20
CA LEU A 128 -2.22 21.12 1.80
C LEU A 128 -3.68 21.54 1.94
N GLY A 129 -4.01 22.09 3.12
CA GLY A 129 -5.36 22.56 3.42
C GLY A 129 -6.03 21.78 4.55
N SER A 130 -7.01 22.40 5.21
CA SER A 130 -7.71 21.81 6.35
C SER A 130 -8.68 20.70 5.96
N ASP A 131 -9.22 20.78 4.73
CA ASP A 131 -10.24 19.85 4.23
C ASP A 131 -9.69 18.97 3.10
N ALA A 132 -8.38 19.00 2.88
CA ALA A 132 -7.70 18.14 1.92
C ALA A 132 -7.38 16.81 2.60
N GLU A 133 -7.75 15.70 1.96
CA GLU A 133 -7.55 14.37 2.50
C GLU A 133 -7.32 13.35 1.37
N LEU A 134 -6.40 12.42 1.61
CA LEU A 134 -6.24 11.22 0.81
C LEU A 134 -7.03 10.09 1.48
N VAL A 135 -7.92 9.45 0.73
CA VAL A 135 -8.75 8.35 1.23
C VAL A 135 -8.32 7.03 0.58
N PHE A 136 -7.87 6.09 1.39
CA PHE A 136 -7.43 4.76 0.98
C PHE A 136 -8.38 3.70 1.53
N PRO A 137 -9.40 3.27 0.76
CA PRO A 137 -10.18 2.11 1.12
C PRO A 137 -9.28 0.86 1.05
N THR A 138 -9.23 0.09 2.12
CA THR A 138 -8.39 -1.11 2.22
C THR A 138 -9.15 -2.23 2.92
N ARG A 139 -8.66 -3.45 2.82
CA ARG A 139 -9.11 -4.57 3.63
C ARG A 139 -7.89 -5.37 4.05
N ASN A 140 -7.24 -4.89 5.10
CA ASN A 140 -5.98 -5.43 5.56
C ASN A 140 -6.10 -6.06 6.96
N ILE A 141 -5.58 -7.26 7.13
CA ILE A 141 -5.62 -8.00 8.40
C ILE A 141 -4.30 -7.94 9.19
N PHE A 142 -3.29 -7.25 8.65
CA PHE A 142 -1.99 -7.17 9.29
C PHE A 142 -1.99 -6.18 10.46
N ARG A 143 -1.09 -6.47 11.40
CA ARG A 143 -1.05 -5.82 12.71
C ARG A 143 -0.51 -4.41 12.66
N TYR A 144 0.42 -4.13 11.77
CA TYR A 144 1.15 -2.87 11.75
C TYR A 144 0.81 -2.04 10.52
N LEU A 145 0.46 -0.78 10.76
CA LEU A 145 0.39 0.25 9.72
C LEU A 145 1.65 1.11 9.79
N VAL A 146 2.38 1.18 8.68
CA VAL A 146 3.60 1.96 8.54
C VAL A 146 3.36 3.15 7.63
N MET A 147 3.80 4.33 8.06
CA MET A 147 3.72 5.57 7.29
C MET A 147 5.04 6.33 7.36
N PHE A 148 5.48 6.81 6.20
CA PHE A 148 6.57 7.76 6.07
C PHE A 148 5.99 9.13 5.76
N ILE A 149 6.01 9.99 6.77
CA ILE A 149 5.34 11.28 6.72
C ILE A 149 6.29 12.40 7.11
N LYS A 150 6.25 13.51 6.37
CA LYS A 150 7.01 14.72 6.67
C LYS A 150 6.13 15.68 7.46
N ASN A 151 6.61 16.08 8.64
CA ASN A 151 5.99 17.18 9.37
C ASN A 151 6.34 18.50 8.69
N MET A 152 5.32 19.25 8.28
CA MET A 152 5.43 20.56 7.65
C MET A 152 5.31 21.72 8.66
N ASP A 153 5.35 21.42 9.96
CA ASP A 153 5.08 22.37 11.06
C ASP A 153 3.70 23.03 10.99
N LEU A 154 2.74 22.26 10.45
CA LEU A 154 1.35 22.63 10.26
C LEU A 154 0.45 21.53 10.82
N PHE A 155 -0.85 21.80 10.91
CA PHE A 155 -1.80 20.80 11.41
C PHE A 155 -1.83 19.57 10.52
N LEU A 156 -1.68 18.41 11.16
CA LEU A 156 -1.61 17.11 10.52
C LEU A 156 -2.52 16.15 11.29
N GLU A 157 -3.34 15.42 10.54
CA GLU A 157 -4.28 14.47 11.08
C GLU A 157 -4.41 13.27 10.13
N PHE A 158 -4.47 12.08 10.69
CA PHE A 158 -4.83 10.90 9.92
C PHE A 158 -5.78 10.00 10.71
N HIS A 159 -6.63 9.30 9.97
CA HIS A 159 -7.63 8.41 10.50
C HIS A 159 -7.35 6.97 10.07
N VAL A 160 -7.56 6.04 10.99
CA VAL A 160 -7.54 4.60 10.71
C VAL A 160 -8.84 4.00 11.21
N GLU A 161 -9.65 3.47 10.30
CA GLU A 161 -10.85 2.73 10.64
C GLU A 161 -10.52 1.23 10.72
N VAL A 162 -10.88 0.60 11.82
CA VAL A 162 -10.72 -0.84 12.03
C VAL A 162 -12.04 -1.49 12.42
N LEU A 163 -12.22 -2.74 12.01
CA LEU A 163 -13.23 -3.65 12.54
C LEU A 163 -12.61 -4.49 13.66
N ASP A 164 -13.30 -4.58 14.78
CA ASP A 164 -12.88 -5.40 15.92
C ASP A 164 -13.60 -6.76 16.00
N ASP A 165 -13.16 -7.62 16.92
CA ASP A 165 -13.74 -8.94 17.17
C ASP A 165 -15.16 -8.92 17.76
N THR A 166 -15.63 -7.76 18.22
CA THR A 166 -17.02 -7.52 18.61
C THR A 166 -17.92 -7.05 17.45
N GLN A 167 -17.39 -7.07 16.22
CA GLN A 167 -18.05 -6.60 15.01
C GLN A 167 -18.43 -5.12 15.07
N LYS A 168 -17.60 -4.30 15.74
CA LYS A 168 -17.75 -2.85 15.79
C LYS A 168 -16.65 -2.16 15.02
N TYR A 169 -17.03 -1.12 14.29
CA TYR A 169 -16.08 -0.19 13.68
C TYR A 169 -15.54 0.76 14.76
N ARG A 170 -14.22 0.91 14.77
CA ARG A 170 -13.48 1.81 15.66
C ARG A 170 -12.64 2.76 14.81
N GLN A 171 -12.68 4.04 15.15
CA GLN A 171 -11.89 5.05 14.47
C GLN A 171 -10.74 5.52 15.37
N PHE A 172 -9.51 5.41 14.88
CA PHE A 172 -8.35 6.07 15.47
C PHE A 172 -8.10 7.39 14.74
N THR A 173 -8.05 8.49 15.47
CA THR A 173 -7.63 9.80 14.95
C THR A 173 -6.30 10.14 15.57
N VAL A 174 -5.25 10.29 14.76
CA VAL A 174 -3.91 10.64 15.25
C VAL A 174 -3.58 12.04 14.76
N THR A 175 -3.29 12.95 15.67
CA THR A 175 -3.22 14.39 15.37
C THR A 175 -2.16 15.12 16.19
N ASN A 176 -1.49 16.11 15.59
CA ASN A 176 -0.53 16.97 16.30
C ASN A 176 -1.19 18.16 17.02
N THR A 177 -2.52 18.28 16.96
CA THR A 177 -3.30 19.35 17.60
C THR A 177 -3.70 19.05 19.05
N ARG A 178 -3.30 17.88 19.57
CA ARG A 178 -3.68 17.38 20.90
C ARG A 178 -2.44 16.81 21.59
N SER A 179 -2.37 17.01 22.90
CA SER A 179 -1.30 16.49 23.76
C SER A 179 -1.73 15.27 24.59
N LEU A 180 -3.04 15.01 24.68
CA LEU A 180 -3.60 13.93 25.50
C LEU A 180 -4.45 13.00 24.63
N ALA A 181 -4.36 11.71 24.91
CA ALA A 181 -5.23 10.72 24.33
C ALA A 181 -6.65 10.85 24.88
N ARG A 182 -7.65 10.62 24.04
CA ARG A 182 -9.08 10.58 24.41
C ARG A 182 -9.69 9.31 23.86
N VAL A 183 -10.36 8.55 24.71
CA VAL A 183 -11.03 7.31 24.33
C VAL A 183 -12.53 7.49 24.56
N GLU A 184 -13.30 7.19 23.53
CA GLU A 184 -14.76 7.12 23.53
C GLU A 184 -15.19 5.70 23.16
N ASP A 185 -16.49 5.44 23.11
CA ASP A 185 -16.97 4.08 22.85
C ASP A 185 -16.45 3.54 21.51
N SER A 186 -16.56 4.29 20.41
CA SER A 186 -16.17 3.87 19.05
C SER A 186 -15.03 4.67 18.44
N ALA A 187 -14.42 5.59 19.18
CA ALA A 187 -13.38 6.46 18.67
C ALA A 187 -12.26 6.63 19.70
N CYS A 188 -11.03 6.72 19.21
CA CYS A 188 -9.86 7.00 20.02
C CYS A 188 -9.01 8.05 19.32
N GLN A 189 -8.76 9.17 20.02
CA GLN A 189 -7.86 10.21 19.57
C GLN A 189 -6.50 10.02 20.25
N LEU A 190 -5.43 10.01 19.46
CA LEU A 190 -4.06 9.84 19.93
C LEU A 190 -3.23 11.07 19.58
N PRO A 191 -2.40 11.57 20.51
CA PRO A 191 -1.51 12.68 20.24
C PRO A 191 -0.34 12.24 19.35
N LEU A 192 -0.03 13.05 18.33
CA LEU A 192 1.14 12.88 17.47
C LEU A 192 2.22 13.86 17.87
N ALA A 193 3.26 13.35 18.53
CA ALA A 193 4.41 14.15 18.91
C ALA A 193 5.48 14.11 17.81
N PHE A 194 5.45 15.09 16.91
CA PHE A 194 6.63 15.41 16.11
C PHE A 194 7.59 16.27 16.94
N GLY A 195 8.88 15.99 16.84
CA GLY A 195 9.89 16.87 17.45
C GLY A 195 9.84 18.27 16.83
N SER A 196 10.49 19.23 17.48
CA SER A 196 10.48 20.67 17.15
C SER A 196 11.07 21.06 15.78
N HIS A 197 11.49 20.10 14.96
CA HIS A 197 12.14 20.35 13.67
C HIS A 197 11.33 19.69 12.54
N PRO A 198 11.09 20.41 11.43
CA PRO A 198 10.57 19.84 10.20
C PRO A 198 11.44 18.66 9.75
N GLY A 199 10.80 17.58 9.33
CA GLY A 199 11.53 16.39 8.94
C GLY A 199 10.64 15.19 8.67
N TRP A 200 11.25 14.21 8.00
CA TRP A 200 10.66 12.91 7.74
C TRP A 200 10.60 12.06 8.99
N ARG A 201 9.50 11.33 9.14
CA ARG A 201 9.21 10.50 10.30
C ARG A 201 8.67 9.16 9.85
N TYR A 202 9.26 8.12 10.45
CA TYR A 202 8.75 6.77 10.41
C TYR A 202 7.72 6.59 11.53
N LEU A 203 6.47 6.31 11.16
CA LEU A 203 5.41 5.93 12.07
C LEU A 203 5.09 4.46 11.85
N CYS A 204 5.14 3.66 12.92
CA CYS A 204 4.71 2.26 12.89
C CYS A 204 3.66 2.06 14.00
N MET A 205 2.40 1.96 13.60
CA MET A 205 1.29 1.80 14.51
C MET A 205 0.97 0.33 14.71
N ASP A 206 0.97 -0.12 15.96
CA ASP A 206 0.51 -1.46 16.35
C ASP A 206 -1.01 -1.43 16.53
N LEU A 207 -1.76 -1.72 15.47
CA LEU A 207 -3.22 -1.60 15.46
C LEU A 207 -3.87 -2.56 16.45
N GLN A 208 -3.31 -3.77 16.61
CA GLN A 208 -3.77 -4.76 17.58
C GLN A 208 -3.58 -4.27 19.02
N ASP A 209 -2.42 -3.71 19.35
CA ASP A 209 -2.11 -3.22 20.69
C ASP A 209 -2.96 -1.97 21.03
N ILE A 210 -3.05 -1.01 20.12
CA ILE A 210 -3.82 0.22 20.33
C ILE A 210 -5.33 -0.11 20.47
N THR A 211 -5.86 -1.05 19.67
CA THR A 211 -7.26 -1.49 19.79
C THR A 211 -7.55 -2.16 21.14
N ASN A 212 -6.62 -2.99 21.61
CA ASN A 212 -6.73 -3.61 22.93
C ASN A 212 -6.66 -2.57 24.05
N GLN A 213 -5.72 -1.63 23.99
CA GLN A 213 -5.56 -0.58 25.00
C GLN A 213 -6.75 0.40 25.04
N ALA A 214 -7.30 0.78 23.89
CA ALA A 214 -8.41 1.72 23.82
C ALA A 214 -9.76 1.06 24.15
N PHE A 215 -10.03 -0.14 23.64
CA PHE A 215 -11.38 -0.71 23.66
C PHE A 215 -11.48 -2.07 24.36
N GLY A 216 -10.35 -2.69 24.72
CA GLY A 216 -10.32 -4.05 25.27
C GLY A 216 -10.72 -5.13 24.26
N THR A 217 -10.68 -4.81 22.96
CA THR A 217 -11.07 -5.71 21.86
C THR A 217 -9.88 -6.01 20.96
N ARG A 218 -10.06 -6.92 20.00
CA ARG A 218 -8.98 -7.30 19.07
C ARG A 218 -9.20 -6.72 17.69
N HIS A 219 -8.12 -6.22 17.08
CA HIS A 219 -8.10 -5.86 15.66
C HIS A 219 -8.39 -7.10 14.80
N VAL A 220 -9.33 -6.96 13.86
CA VAL A 220 -9.67 -8.01 12.89
C VAL A 220 -9.25 -7.60 11.48
N THR A 221 -9.61 -6.38 11.08
CA THR A 221 -9.20 -5.82 9.79
C THR A 221 -9.22 -4.30 9.85
N THR A 222 -8.33 -3.67 9.12
CA THR A 222 -8.37 -2.26 8.77
C THR A 222 -9.22 -2.10 7.51
N THR A 223 -10.14 -1.14 7.52
CA THR A 223 -11.11 -0.91 6.42
C THR A 223 -10.83 0.38 5.66
N GLU A 224 -10.20 1.35 6.31
CA GLU A 224 -9.90 2.63 5.67
C GLU A 224 -8.71 3.30 6.37
N VAL A 225 -7.84 3.90 5.58
CA VAL A 225 -6.83 4.86 6.05
C VAL A 225 -7.10 6.18 5.37
N ARG A 226 -7.20 7.25 6.14
CA ARG A 226 -7.33 8.61 5.63
C ARG A 226 -6.18 9.47 6.12
N VAL A 227 -5.59 10.26 5.24
CA VAL A 227 -4.47 11.15 5.59
C VAL A 227 -4.81 12.55 5.14
N GLY A 228 -5.02 13.45 6.10
CA GLY A 228 -5.43 14.82 5.86
C GLY A 228 -4.54 15.86 6.52
N GLY A 229 -4.91 17.11 6.31
CA GLY A 229 -4.13 18.25 6.77
C GLY A 229 -2.86 18.45 5.94
N ASN A 230 -1.86 19.09 6.55
CA ASN A 230 -0.69 19.61 5.85
C ASN A 230 0.50 18.67 6.02
N CYS A 231 0.74 17.81 5.04
CA CYS A 231 1.78 16.80 5.11
C CYS A 231 2.44 16.53 3.75
N ARG A 232 3.61 15.88 3.78
CA ARG A 232 4.10 15.12 2.62
C ARG A 232 4.18 13.66 2.99
N LEU A 233 3.73 12.81 2.09
CA LEU A 233 3.62 11.38 2.28
C LEU A 233 4.48 10.67 1.24
N LEU A 234 5.42 9.87 1.72
CA LEU A 234 6.33 9.10 0.88
C LEU A 234 5.78 7.69 0.66
N ARG A 235 5.41 6.99 1.74
CA ARG A 235 4.94 5.60 1.68
C ARG A 235 3.92 5.31 2.76
N ILE A 236 2.99 4.43 2.44
CA ILE A 236 2.06 3.80 3.39
C ILE A 236 1.95 2.32 3.04
N PHE A 237 2.14 1.46 4.03
CA PHE A 237 1.95 0.02 3.86
C PHE A 237 1.62 -0.68 5.17
N PHE A 238 1.12 -1.91 5.06
CA PHE A 238 0.85 -2.79 6.18
C PHE A 238 1.86 -3.93 6.26
N GLN A 239 2.24 -4.33 7.47
CA GLN A 239 3.14 -5.45 7.74
C GLN A 239 2.62 -6.29 8.91
N ASP A 240 2.85 -7.60 8.89
CA ASP A 240 2.38 -8.53 9.93
C ASP A 240 3.24 -8.51 11.20
N GLU A 241 4.55 -8.35 11.04
CA GLU A 241 5.55 -8.18 12.09
C GLU A 241 6.27 -6.82 12.00
N ARG A 242 7.14 -6.53 12.97
CA ARG A 242 7.99 -5.31 12.93
C ARG A 242 9.30 -5.63 12.21
N TYR A 243 9.37 -5.28 10.94
CA TYR A 243 10.59 -5.41 10.14
C TYR A 243 11.53 -4.23 10.35
N ALA A 244 12.83 -4.49 10.30
CA ALA A 244 13.82 -3.43 10.22
C ALA A 244 13.85 -2.87 8.80
N ASP A 245 14.32 -1.64 8.64
CA ASP A 245 14.46 -1.00 7.31
C ASP A 245 15.31 -1.86 6.35
N ALA A 246 16.34 -2.55 6.85
CA ALA A 246 17.20 -3.42 6.06
C ALA A 246 16.52 -4.71 5.56
N ASP A 247 15.41 -5.12 6.18
CA ASP A 247 14.66 -6.30 5.80
C ASP A 247 13.55 -5.98 4.77
N LEU A 248 13.30 -4.68 4.54
CA LEU A 248 12.31 -4.23 3.58
C LEU A 248 12.90 -4.23 2.15
N PRO A 249 12.07 -4.42 1.11
CA PRO A 249 12.52 -4.31 -0.26
C PRO A 249 12.91 -2.86 -0.56
N ALA A 250 13.85 -2.64 -1.48
CA ALA A 250 14.43 -1.31 -1.75
C ALA A 250 13.41 -0.20 -2.08
N HIS A 251 12.22 -0.52 -2.60
CA HIS A 251 11.18 0.46 -2.88
C HIS A 251 10.34 0.84 -1.64
N LEU A 252 10.54 0.16 -0.51
CA LEU A 252 9.91 0.44 0.78
C LEU A 252 10.88 0.98 1.84
N THR A 253 12.20 0.78 1.65
CA THR A 253 13.22 1.28 2.57
C THR A 253 13.25 2.81 2.58
N PHE A 254 13.45 3.41 3.75
CA PHE A 254 13.64 4.86 3.87
C PHE A 254 14.98 5.29 3.31
N LEU A 255 16.00 4.48 3.57
CA LEU A 255 17.31 4.62 2.95
C LEU A 255 17.19 3.96 1.59
N GLY A 256 16.88 4.76 0.56
CA GLY A 256 17.16 4.35 -0.81
C GLY A 256 18.63 3.93 -0.90
N ALA A 257 18.89 2.83 -1.59
CA ALA A 257 20.25 2.34 -1.86
C ALA A 257 21.10 3.38 -2.60
#